data_AF-A0A1B2J6P9-F1
#
_entry.id   AF-A0A1B2J6P9-F1
#
_cell.length_a   1.000
_cell.length_b   1.000
_cell.length_c   1.000
_cell.angle_alpha   90.00
_cell.angle_beta   90.00
_cell.angle_gamma   90.00
#
_symmetry.space_group_name_H-M   'P 1'
#
loop_
_entity.id
_entity.type
_entity.pdbx_description
1 polymer ?
#
loop_
_entity_poly.entity_id
_entity_poly.type
_entity_poly.pdbx_seq_one_letter_code
_entity_poly.pdbx_strand_id
1 'polypeptide(L)'
;MLIGISGTKCSGRTTVARYLTYQGFKHISLEPSILNIDHKFEDEDELVDFVTKNYSENFVLSHIDNPVLLGKLSKRPFFLHLSLESSILKRHQRRCSKAGDISLEEFVIDCDKYTFDHKLIEISNLADITVINNHESINQLYAHLSNVNLLNPTRLRPSWDAYFMRLADLAALRSNCMKRRVGCVVVRDNRIISTGYNGTPRNMPNCNQGGCARCNSGNSSGNGLSTCLCLHAEENALLEAGRDRISTNSILYCNTCPCLTCSIKIIQSGIQEVVYSQSYSMDTLSYQALNSAGVKLRQYSPPQGGVM
;
A
#
# COMPACT_ATOMS: atom_id res chain seq x y z
N MET A 1 -7.91 11.28 -13.58
CA MET A 1 -7.68 10.91 -12.15
C MET A 1 -8.36 11.95 -11.26
N LEU A 2 -9.07 11.53 -10.21
CA LEU A 2 -9.67 12.44 -9.24
C LEU A 2 -8.91 12.32 -7.90
N ILE A 3 -8.36 13.41 -7.39
CA ILE A 3 -7.74 13.46 -6.06
C ILE A 3 -8.64 14.20 -5.10
N GLY A 4 -9.10 13.51 -4.07
CA GLY A 4 -9.84 14.09 -2.96
C GLY A 4 -8.92 14.38 -1.79
N ILE A 5 -9.01 15.58 -1.22
CA ILE A 5 -8.15 16.01 -0.12
C ILE A 5 -8.98 16.21 1.15
N SER A 6 -8.69 15.42 2.19
CA SER A 6 -9.13 15.68 3.56
C SER A 6 -7.97 16.16 4.42
N GLY A 7 -8.25 16.52 5.66
CA GLY A 7 -7.19 16.84 6.62
C GLY A 7 -7.61 17.83 7.68
N THR A 8 -6.78 17.90 8.73
CA THR A 8 -7.03 18.77 9.88
C THR A 8 -7.01 20.26 9.54
N LYS A 9 -7.69 21.07 10.37
CA LYS A 9 -7.79 22.52 10.19
C LYS A 9 -6.40 23.15 10.07
N CYS A 10 -6.19 23.96 9.03
CA CYS A 10 -4.92 24.62 8.71
C CYS A 10 -3.73 23.67 8.39
N SER A 11 -3.99 22.42 7.96
CA SER A 11 -2.93 21.48 7.52
C SER A 11 -2.31 21.83 6.16
N GLY A 12 -2.91 22.74 5.39
CA GLY A 12 -2.40 23.17 4.08
C GLY A 12 -3.10 22.54 2.88
N ARG A 13 -4.31 21.99 3.05
CA ARG A 13 -5.15 21.40 1.98
C ARG A 13 -5.21 22.26 0.71
N THR A 14 -5.52 23.54 0.86
CA THR A 14 -5.59 24.50 -0.26
C THR A 14 -4.25 24.65 -0.99
N THR A 15 -3.12 24.58 -0.26
CA THR A 15 -1.77 24.66 -0.83
C THR A 15 -1.43 23.44 -1.67
N VAL A 16 -1.90 22.26 -1.26
CA VAL A 16 -1.74 21.00 -2.01
C VAL A 16 -2.68 20.95 -3.20
N ALA A 17 -3.92 21.42 -3.07
CA ALA A 17 -4.81 21.57 -4.22
C ALA A 17 -4.18 22.48 -5.29
N ARG A 18 -3.59 23.61 -4.88
CA ARG A 18 -2.84 24.50 -5.78
C ARG A 18 -1.60 23.85 -6.40
N TYR A 19 -0.91 22.98 -5.68
CA TYR A 19 0.18 22.19 -6.27
C TYR A 19 -0.34 21.31 -7.42
N LEU A 20 -1.46 20.63 -7.21
CA LEU A 20 -2.07 19.77 -8.23
C LEU A 20 -2.60 20.57 -9.42
N THR A 21 -3.13 21.78 -9.22
CA THR A 21 -3.51 22.65 -10.35
C THR A 21 -2.31 23.07 -11.18
N TYR A 22 -1.14 23.32 -10.57
CA TYR A 22 0.11 23.53 -11.33
C TYR A 22 0.56 22.28 -12.11
N GLN A 23 0.12 21.09 -11.70
CA GLN A 23 0.33 19.84 -12.44
C GLN A 23 -0.77 19.57 -13.49
N GLY A 24 -1.66 20.53 -13.75
CA GLY A 24 -2.72 20.44 -14.77
C GLY A 24 -4.03 19.83 -14.28
N PHE A 25 -4.26 19.72 -12.98
CA PHE A 25 -5.56 19.31 -12.44
C PHE A 25 -6.54 20.48 -12.47
N LYS A 26 -7.80 20.21 -12.84
CA LYS A 26 -8.91 21.15 -12.71
C LYS A 26 -9.43 21.14 -11.28
N HIS A 27 -9.58 22.30 -10.66
CA HIS A 27 -10.08 22.43 -9.29
C HIS A 27 -11.61 22.43 -9.28
N ILE A 28 -12.18 21.51 -8.51
CA ILE A 28 -13.64 21.39 -8.32
C ILE A 28 -13.99 21.56 -6.84
N SER A 29 -15.18 22.10 -6.57
CA SER A 29 -15.63 22.32 -5.19
C SER A 29 -17.16 22.32 -5.06
N LEU A 30 -17.65 21.89 -3.90
CA LEU A 30 -19.03 22.06 -3.43
C LEU A 30 -19.23 23.39 -2.69
N GLU A 31 -18.15 24.01 -2.21
CA GLU A 31 -18.21 25.24 -1.42
C GLU A 31 -17.54 26.42 -2.14
N PRO A 32 -17.86 27.67 -1.75
CA PRO A 32 -17.12 28.84 -2.19
C PRO A 32 -15.68 28.79 -1.68
N SER A 33 -14.78 28.24 -2.49
CA SER A 33 -13.33 28.26 -2.23
C SER A 33 -12.70 29.58 -2.67
N ILE A 34 -11.58 29.92 -2.03
CA ILE A 34 -10.75 31.10 -2.33
C ILE A 34 -9.91 30.92 -3.61
N LEU A 35 -9.77 29.69 -4.11
CA LEU A 35 -9.05 29.39 -5.35
C LEU A 35 -9.93 29.66 -6.57
N ASN A 36 -9.31 29.88 -7.74
CA ASN A 36 -10.01 29.84 -9.02
C ASN A 36 -10.59 28.44 -9.22
N ILE A 37 -11.90 28.31 -9.03
CA ILE A 37 -12.63 27.07 -9.20
C ILE A 37 -13.02 26.95 -10.68
N ASP A 38 -12.68 25.82 -11.30
CA ASP A 38 -13.08 25.53 -12.68
C ASP A 38 -14.57 25.17 -12.76
N HIS A 39 -15.06 24.34 -11.82
CA HIS A 39 -16.45 23.90 -11.77
C HIS A 39 -16.99 23.86 -10.32
N LYS A 40 -18.19 24.40 -10.14
CA LYS A 40 -18.94 24.41 -8.87
C LYS A 40 -20.15 23.48 -8.99
N PHE A 41 -20.48 22.81 -7.90
CA PHE A 41 -21.61 21.89 -7.81
C PHE A 41 -22.48 22.27 -6.62
N GLU A 42 -23.80 22.17 -6.78
CA GLU A 42 -24.75 22.48 -5.69
C GLU A 42 -24.99 21.26 -4.78
N ASP A 43 -24.85 20.06 -5.35
CA ASP A 43 -25.06 18.80 -4.64
C ASP A 43 -23.94 17.77 -4.92
N GLU A 44 -23.77 16.84 -3.97
CA GLU A 44 -22.80 15.76 -4.06
C GLU A 44 -23.04 14.82 -5.24
N ASP A 45 -24.30 14.52 -5.55
CA ASP A 45 -24.62 13.58 -6.63
C ASP A 45 -24.30 14.18 -8.00
N GLU A 46 -24.52 15.49 -8.18
CA GLU A 46 -24.13 16.22 -9.38
C GLU A 46 -22.60 16.17 -9.58
N LEU A 47 -21.83 16.42 -8.51
CA LEU A 47 -20.38 16.34 -8.55
C LEU A 47 -19.92 14.93 -8.95
N VAL A 48 -20.49 13.90 -8.31
CA VAL A 48 -20.13 12.50 -8.57
C VAL A 48 -20.46 12.10 -10.01
N ASP A 49 -21.61 12.51 -10.53
CA ASP A 49 -22.01 12.25 -11.91
C ASP A 49 -21.11 12.97 -12.92
N PHE A 50 -20.76 14.23 -12.64
CA PHE A 50 -19.86 15.01 -13.48
C PHE A 50 -18.47 14.37 -13.58
N VAL A 51 -17.84 14.05 -12.46
CA VAL A 51 -16.49 13.44 -12.47
C VAL A 51 -16.52 12.04 -13.07
N THR A 52 -17.64 11.33 -12.97
CA THR A 52 -17.82 10.01 -13.60
C THR A 52 -17.93 10.13 -15.12
N LYS A 53 -18.67 11.10 -15.64
CA LYS A 53 -18.76 11.37 -17.10
C LYS A 53 -17.42 11.83 -17.68
N ASN A 54 -16.63 12.55 -16.89
CA ASN A 54 -15.36 13.15 -17.31
C ASN A 54 -14.13 12.40 -16.74
N TYR A 55 -14.23 11.09 -16.47
CA TYR A 55 -13.20 10.33 -15.75
C TYR A 55 -11.79 10.35 -16.39
N SER A 56 -11.70 10.65 -17.69
CA SER A 56 -10.45 10.79 -18.44
C SER A 56 -9.68 12.07 -18.10
N GLU A 57 -10.33 13.06 -17.48
CA GLU A 57 -9.70 14.30 -17.05
C GLU A 57 -9.14 14.20 -15.62
N ASN A 58 -8.30 15.17 -15.25
CA ASN A 58 -7.69 15.26 -13.93
C ASN A 58 -8.38 16.32 -13.09
N PHE A 59 -8.92 15.92 -11.95
CA PHE A 59 -9.67 16.79 -11.04
C PHE A 59 -9.11 16.72 -9.62
N VAL A 60 -9.14 17.85 -8.92
CA VAL A 60 -8.80 17.91 -7.50
C VAL A 60 -9.95 18.53 -6.71
N LEU A 61 -10.33 17.86 -5.62
CA LEU A 61 -11.31 18.34 -4.64
C LEU A 61 -10.56 18.64 -3.33
N SER A 62 -10.51 19.92 -2.94
CA SER A 62 -9.64 20.38 -1.84
C SER A 62 -10.19 20.15 -0.43
N HIS A 63 -11.49 19.88 -0.31
CA HIS A 63 -12.19 19.75 0.97
C HIS A 63 -13.13 18.54 0.90
N ILE A 64 -12.68 17.43 1.48
CA ILE A 64 -13.53 16.30 1.84
C ILE A 64 -13.62 16.25 3.36
N ASP A 65 -14.79 16.61 3.86
CA ASP A 65 -15.16 16.64 5.27
C ASP A 65 -16.52 15.99 5.53
N ASN A 66 -17.14 15.40 4.50
CA ASN A 66 -18.31 14.55 4.61
C ASN A 66 -17.97 13.08 4.29
N PRO A 67 -18.18 12.13 5.23
CA PRO A 67 -17.97 10.70 4.95
C PRO A 67 -18.91 10.14 3.89
N VAL A 68 -20.10 10.74 3.68
CA VAL A 68 -21.05 10.32 2.63
C VAL A 68 -20.45 10.55 1.24
N LEU A 69 -19.96 11.75 0.98
CA LEU A 69 -19.27 12.10 -0.26
C LEU A 69 -18.05 11.21 -0.48
N LEU A 70 -17.22 11.02 0.55
CA LEU A 70 -16.06 10.12 0.47
C LEU A 70 -16.48 8.70 0.07
N GLY A 71 -17.54 8.17 0.67
CA GLY A 71 -18.06 6.84 0.37
C GLY A 71 -18.59 6.71 -1.07
N LYS A 72 -19.16 7.77 -1.64
CA LYS A 72 -19.57 7.80 -3.06
C LYS A 72 -18.35 7.81 -4.00
N LEU A 73 -17.36 8.66 -3.70
CA LEU A 73 -16.14 8.82 -4.51
C LEU A 73 -15.22 7.59 -4.45
N SER A 74 -15.09 6.96 -3.27
CA SER A 74 -14.22 5.78 -3.04
C SER A 74 -14.63 4.54 -3.84
N LYS A 75 -15.86 4.49 -4.35
CA LYS A 75 -16.32 3.42 -5.25
C LYS A 75 -15.73 3.55 -6.66
N ARG A 76 -15.14 4.69 -7.01
CA ARG A 76 -14.66 4.98 -8.36
C ARG A 76 -13.18 4.56 -8.49
N PRO A 77 -12.82 3.75 -9.50
CA PRO A 77 -11.46 3.24 -9.65
C PRO A 77 -10.41 4.30 -10.05
N PHE A 78 -10.86 5.52 -10.34
CA PHE A 78 -10.01 6.66 -10.68
C PHE A 78 -9.88 7.68 -9.55
N PHE A 79 -10.44 7.40 -8.38
CA PHE A 79 -10.38 8.25 -7.20
C PHE A 79 -9.19 7.86 -6.30
N LEU A 80 -8.48 8.86 -5.80
CA LEU A 80 -7.42 8.73 -4.80
C LEU A 80 -7.73 9.67 -3.63
N HIS A 81 -7.79 9.13 -2.42
CA HIS A 81 -7.99 9.91 -1.21
C HIS A 81 -6.66 10.24 -0.54
N LEU A 82 -6.38 11.54 -0.42
CA LEU A 82 -5.22 12.10 0.26
C LEU A 82 -5.66 12.74 1.59
N SER A 83 -5.12 12.27 2.71
CA SER A 83 -5.25 12.96 4.00
C SER A 83 -4.02 13.81 4.31
N LEU A 84 -4.24 15.06 4.69
CA LEU A 84 -3.19 16.01 5.08
C LEU A 84 -3.22 16.31 6.57
N GLU A 85 -2.13 15.97 7.24
CA GLU A 85 -1.95 16.19 8.67
C GLU A 85 -0.78 17.14 8.95
N SER A 86 -0.78 17.76 10.14
CA SER A 86 0.32 18.62 10.58
C SER A 86 0.27 18.79 12.09
N SER A 87 1.43 19.04 12.70
CA SER A 87 1.51 19.34 14.13
C SER A 87 0.64 20.54 14.50
N ILE A 88 0.05 20.50 15.70
CA ILE A 88 -0.88 21.54 16.17
C ILE A 88 -0.24 22.93 16.14
N LEU A 89 1.02 23.05 16.58
CA LEU A 89 1.75 24.32 16.60
C LEU A 89 1.95 24.90 15.19
N LYS A 90 2.26 24.05 14.19
CA LYS A 90 2.38 24.49 12.80
C LYS A 90 1.04 24.95 12.23
N ARG A 91 -0.04 24.23 12.54
CA ARG A 91 -1.40 24.60 12.11
C ARG A 91 -1.82 25.93 12.74
N HIS A 92 -1.49 26.15 14.01
CA HIS A 92 -1.72 27.39 14.74
C HIS A 92 -0.97 28.57 14.11
N GLN A 93 0.35 28.43 13.88
CA GLN A 93 1.17 29.45 13.21
C GLN A 93 0.58 29.86 11.85
N ARG A 94 0.18 28.88 11.03
CA ARG A 94 -0.47 29.14 9.72
C ARG A 94 -1.80 29.88 9.87
N ARG A 95 -2.59 29.56 10.90
CA ARG A 95 -3.86 30.25 11.21
C ARG A 95 -3.61 31.70 11.62
N CYS A 96 -2.61 31.96 12.45
CA CYS A 96 -2.22 33.31 12.87
C CYS A 96 -1.77 34.15 11.67
N SER A 97 -0.90 33.59 10.82
CA SER A 97 -0.41 34.32 9.64
C SER A 97 -1.50 34.67 8.63
N LYS A 98 -2.60 33.92 8.56
CA LYS A 98 -3.66 34.12 7.54
C LYS A 98 -4.84 34.96 8.05
N ALA A 99 -5.26 34.79 9.29
CA ALA A 99 -6.54 35.33 9.77
C ALA A 99 -6.43 35.96 11.17
N GLY A 100 -5.25 36.50 11.49
CA GLY A 100 -4.97 37.20 12.75
C GLY A 100 -4.65 36.26 13.92
N ASP A 101 -4.08 36.83 14.96
CA ASP A 101 -3.66 36.09 16.16
C ASP A 101 -4.86 35.51 16.93
N ILE A 102 -4.69 34.28 17.39
CA ILE A 102 -5.60 33.54 18.25
C ILE A 102 -4.75 32.83 19.31
N SER A 103 -5.26 32.64 20.52
CA SER A 103 -4.51 31.87 21.51
C SER A 103 -4.38 30.39 21.08
N LEU A 104 -3.35 29.70 21.58
CA LEU A 104 -3.19 28.27 21.28
C LEU A 104 -4.37 27.46 21.83
N GLU A 105 -4.89 27.82 23.01
CA GLU A 105 -6.01 27.15 23.66
C GLU A 105 -7.29 27.26 22.83
N GLU A 106 -7.66 28.48 22.41
CA GLU A 106 -8.83 28.70 21.55
C GLU A 106 -8.70 27.94 20.22
N PHE A 107 -7.49 27.91 19.64
CA PHE A 107 -7.23 27.17 18.41
C PHE A 107 -7.35 25.65 18.59
N VAL A 108 -6.91 25.11 19.74
CA VAL A 108 -7.06 23.68 20.05
C VAL A 108 -8.54 23.32 20.16
N ILE A 109 -9.33 24.12 20.88
CA ILE A 109 -10.78 23.93 21.01
C ILE A 109 -11.46 23.96 19.63
N ASP A 110 -11.08 24.92 18.78
CA ASP A 110 -11.59 25.05 17.41
C ASP A 110 -11.19 23.86 16.52
N CYS A 111 -9.96 23.35 16.67
CA CYS A 111 -9.52 22.14 15.98
C CYS A 111 -10.28 20.89 16.43
N ASP A 112 -10.56 20.78 17.72
CA ASP A 112 -11.27 19.64 18.31
C ASP A 112 -12.70 19.56 17.76
N LYS A 113 -13.43 20.68 17.85
CA LYS A 113 -14.76 20.84 17.24
C LYS A 113 -14.74 20.47 15.76
N TYR A 114 -13.81 21.05 14.99
CA TYR A 114 -13.70 20.76 13.55
C TYR A 114 -13.49 19.26 13.27
N THR A 115 -12.66 18.59 14.07
CA THR A 115 -12.31 17.18 13.87
C THR A 115 -13.50 16.25 14.15
N PHE A 116 -14.24 16.51 15.22
CA PHE A 116 -15.37 15.67 15.63
C PHE A 116 -16.67 15.99 14.86
N ASP A 117 -16.95 17.27 14.59
CA ASP A 117 -18.16 17.69 13.84
C ASP A 117 -18.15 17.12 12.41
N HIS A 118 -16.98 17.06 11.78
CA HIS A 118 -16.80 16.56 10.41
C HIS A 118 -16.34 15.09 10.35
N LYS A 119 -16.29 14.38 11.49
CA LYS A 119 -15.81 12.99 11.57
C LYS A 119 -14.48 12.76 10.84
N LEU A 120 -13.55 13.70 10.95
CA LEU A 120 -12.29 13.67 10.18
C LEU A 120 -11.43 12.46 10.52
N ILE A 121 -11.57 11.90 11.72
CA ILE A 121 -10.85 10.68 12.11
C ILE A 121 -11.31 9.50 11.22
N GLU A 122 -12.62 9.35 11.01
CA GLU A 122 -13.17 8.31 10.14
C GLU A 122 -12.71 8.50 8.69
N ILE A 123 -12.75 9.74 8.21
CA ILE A 123 -12.29 10.12 6.87
C ILE A 123 -10.79 9.81 6.73
N SER A 124 -9.93 10.34 7.60
CA SER A 124 -8.48 10.17 7.52
C SER A 124 -8.04 8.70 7.62
N ASN A 125 -8.77 7.85 8.35
CA ASN A 125 -8.47 6.41 8.43
C ASN A 125 -8.72 5.66 7.11
N LEU A 126 -9.52 6.22 6.21
CA LEU A 126 -9.82 5.66 4.89
C LEU A 126 -8.91 6.19 3.79
N ALA A 127 -7.94 7.05 4.12
CA ALA A 127 -7.06 7.66 3.13
C ALA A 127 -6.10 6.64 2.50
N ASP A 128 -5.97 6.70 1.17
CA ASP A 128 -5.00 5.91 0.42
C ASP A 128 -3.56 6.38 0.70
N ILE A 129 -3.39 7.68 0.92
CA ILE A 129 -2.11 8.33 1.20
C ILE A 129 -2.30 9.35 2.32
N THR A 130 -1.40 9.34 3.30
CA THR A 130 -1.32 10.36 4.34
C THR A 130 -0.03 11.16 4.19
N VAL A 131 -0.14 12.48 4.09
CA VAL A 131 0.99 13.42 4.01
C VAL A 131 1.03 14.27 5.27
N ILE A 132 2.18 14.26 5.95
CA ILE A 132 2.41 15.08 7.15
C ILE A 132 3.13 16.37 6.73
N ASN A 133 2.38 17.47 6.64
CA ASN A 133 2.89 18.77 6.25
C ASN A 133 3.45 19.55 7.45
N ASN A 134 4.62 19.14 7.93
CA ASN A 134 5.40 19.88 8.94
C ASN A 134 6.47 20.81 8.34
N HIS A 135 6.46 21.03 7.03
CA HIS A 135 7.46 21.83 6.33
C HIS A 135 7.33 23.33 6.63
N GLU A 136 8.47 24.04 6.63
CA GLU A 136 8.57 25.47 6.91
C GLU A 136 8.18 26.32 5.71
N SER A 137 8.41 25.82 4.50
CA SER A 137 8.13 26.55 3.25
C SER A 137 7.31 25.72 2.26
N ILE A 138 6.62 26.44 1.37
CA ILE A 138 5.83 25.85 0.30
C ILE A 138 6.72 25.05 -0.67
N ASN A 139 7.94 25.53 -0.92
CA ASN A 139 8.90 24.84 -1.79
C ASN A 139 9.33 23.48 -1.23
N GLN A 140 9.56 23.39 0.09
CA GLN A 140 9.85 22.11 0.75
C GLN A 140 8.67 21.15 0.66
N LEU A 141 7.45 21.64 0.88
CA LEU A 141 6.24 20.84 0.70
C LEU A 141 6.11 20.34 -0.75
N TYR A 142 6.35 21.18 -1.75
CA TYR A 142 6.24 20.79 -3.16
C TYR A 142 7.31 19.77 -3.55
N ALA A 143 8.54 19.91 -3.06
CA ALA A 143 9.59 18.91 -3.22
C ALA A 143 9.19 17.56 -2.59
N HIS A 144 8.59 17.59 -1.39
CA HIS A 144 8.06 16.38 -0.75
C HIS A 144 6.93 15.74 -1.57
N LEU A 145 5.94 16.51 -2.04
CA LEU A 145 4.84 16.00 -2.87
C LEU A 145 5.33 15.42 -4.21
N SER A 146 6.38 16.00 -4.80
CA SER A 146 7.03 15.47 -6.00
C SER A 146 7.64 14.09 -5.73
N ASN A 147 8.33 13.92 -4.59
CA ASN A 147 8.90 12.63 -4.17
C ASN A 147 7.83 11.58 -3.87
N VAL A 148 6.70 11.97 -3.26
CA VAL A 148 5.56 11.06 -3.03
C VAL A 148 4.97 10.55 -4.35
N ASN A 149 5.11 11.31 -5.44
CA ASN A 149 4.65 10.95 -6.78
C ASN A 149 3.15 10.54 -6.77
N LEU A 150 2.29 11.49 -6.38
CA LEU A 150 0.84 11.31 -6.33
C LEU A 150 0.25 10.91 -7.67
N LEU A 151 0.89 11.30 -8.78
CA LEU A 151 0.42 11.08 -10.15
C LEU A 151 0.72 9.68 -10.69
N ASN A 152 1.37 8.83 -9.89
CA ASN A 152 1.68 7.47 -10.33
C ASN A 152 0.38 6.66 -10.54
N PRO A 153 0.09 6.15 -11.75
CA PRO A 153 -1.13 5.39 -12.02
C PRO A 153 -1.23 4.11 -11.18
N THR A 154 -0.11 3.57 -10.68
CA THR A 154 -0.12 2.39 -9.80
C THR A 154 -0.78 2.65 -8.45
N ARG A 155 -1.04 3.91 -8.09
CA ARG A 155 -1.80 4.30 -6.88
C ARG A 155 -3.28 3.94 -7.00
N LEU A 156 -3.86 4.11 -8.20
CA LEU A 156 -5.27 3.84 -8.47
C LEU A 156 -5.49 2.35 -8.79
N ARG A 157 -4.55 1.77 -9.53
CA ARG A 157 -4.62 0.36 -9.94
C ARG A 157 -3.25 -0.29 -9.77
N PRO A 158 -3.09 -1.25 -8.85
CA PRO A 158 -1.80 -1.91 -8.66
C PRO A 158 -1.32 -2.58 -9.95
N SER A 159 -0.01 -2.57 -10.18
CA SER A 159 0.60 -3.43 -11.19
C SER A 159 0.38 -4.90 -10.83
N TRP A 160 0.58 -5.81 -11.79
CA TRP A 160 0.50 -7.25 -11.52
C TRP A 160 1.46 -7.69 -10.42
N ASP A 161 2.71 -7.21 -10.44
CA ASP A 161 3.68 -7.50 -9.39
C ASP A 161 3.20 -7.01 -8.02
N ALA A 162 2.69 -5.77 -7.94
CA ALA A 162 2.16 -5.23 -6.70
C ALA A 162 1.00 -6.10 -6.19
N TYR A 163 0.04 -6.41 -7.05
CA TYR A 163 -1.13 -7.24 -6.72
C TYR A 163 -0.72 -8.63 -6.18
N PHE A 164 0.16 -9.34 -6.88
CA PHE A 164 0.60 -10.67 -6.47
C PHE A 164 1.51 -10.65 -5.24
N MET A 165 2.31 -9.61 -5.04
CA MET A 165 3.05 -9.41 -3.78
C MET A 165 2.13 -9.20 -2.59
N ARG A 166 1.07 -8.40 -2.72
CA ARG A 166 0.09 -8.25 -1.64
C ARG A 166 -0.63 -9.56 -1.31
N LEU A 167 -0.94 -10.36 -2.33
CA LEU A 167 -1.52 -11.67 -2.11
C LEU A 167 -0.56 -12.61 -1.38
N ALA A 168 0.75 -12.53 -1.68
CA ALA A 168 1.77 -13.27 -0.95
C ALA A 168 1.85 -12.81 0.51
N ASP A 169 1.85 -11.51 0.78
CA ASP A 169 1.83 -10.98 2.15
C ASP A 169 0.54 -11.31 2.91
N LEU A 170 -0.62 -11.28 2.23
CA LEU A 170 -1.90 -11.72 2.79
C LEU A 170 -1.87 -13.21 3.14
N ALA A 171 -1.32 -14.06 2.27
CA ALA A 171 -1.13 -15.47 2.56
C ALA A 171 -0.20 -15.67 3.77
N ALA A 172 0.86 -14.86 3.90
CA ALA A 172 1.78 -14.91 5.03
C ALA A 172 1.10 -14.67 6.38
N LEU A 173 -0.01 -13.93 6.44
CA LEU A 173 -0.79 -13.72 7.67
C LEU A 173 -1.36 -15.03 8.24
N ARG A 174 -1.52 -16.08 7.43
CA ARG A 174 -1.92 -17.42 7.89
C ARG A 174 -0.78 -18.29 8.37
N SER A 175 0.47 -17.84 8.25
CA SER A 175 1.64 -18.54 8.75
C SER A 175 1.52 -18.84 10.25
N ASN A 176 1.77 -20.10 10.60
CA ASN A 176 1.81 -20.54 11.99
C ASN A 176 3.24 -20.70 12.54
N CYS A 177 4.26 -20.42 11.71
CA CYS A 177 5.66 -20.59 12.10
C CYS A 177 6.10 -19.51 13.09
N MET A 178 6.81 -19.93 14.15
CA MET A 178 7.29 -19.03 15.20
C MET A 178 8.52 -18.19 14.80
N LYS A 179 9.19 -18.51 13.70
CA LYS A 179 10.44 -17.82 13.28
C LYS A 179 10.21 -16.68 12.30
N ARG A 180 9.26 -16.84 11.38
CA ARG A 180 8.97 -15.85 10.33
C ARG A 180 7.62 -16.14 9.69
N ARG A 181 6.95 -15.09 9.21
CA ARG A 181 5.75 -15.19 8.37
C ARG A 181 6.14 -15.02 6.91
N VAL A 182 6.10 -16.13 6.16
CA VAL A 182 6.41 -16.16 4.73
C VAL A 182 5.17 -16.58 3.99
N GLY A 183 4.90 -15.92 2.87
CA GLY A 183 3.80 -16.25 1.98
C GLY A 183 4.26 -16.25 0.52
N CYS A 184 3.58 -17.06 -0.28
CA CYS A 184 3.92 -17.36 -1.66
C CYS A 184 2.64 -17.50 -2.50
N VAL A 185 2.71 -17.06 -3.75
CA VAL A 185 1.66 -17.21 -4.76
C VAL A 185 2.30 -17.69 -6.05
N VAL A 186 1.74 -18.73 -6.66
CA VAL A 186 2.13 -19.16 -8.01
C VAL A 186 1.08 -18.66 -8.99
N VAL A 187 1.54 -18.01 -10.05
CA VAL A 187 0.70 -17.35 -11.06
C VAL A 187 1.06 -17.88 -12.43
N ARG A 188 0.07 -17.98 -13.32
CA ARG A 188 0.26 -18.19 -14.75
C ARG A 188 -0.72 -17.33 -15.53
N ASP A 189 -0.24 -16.61 -16.54
CA ASP A 189 -1.05 -15.72 -17.38
C ASP A 189 -1.93 -14.77 -16.54
N ASN A 190 -1.33 -14.18 -15.51
CA ASN A 190 -1.98 -13.31 -14.52
C ASN A 190 -3.16 -13.96 -13.74
N ARG A 191 -3.20 -15.30 -13.67
CA ARG A 191 -4.16 -16.06 -12.86
C ARG A 191 -3.44 -16.83 -11.77
N ILE A 192 -3.98 -16.77 -10.56
CA ILE A 192 -3.45 -17.51 -9.42
C ILE A 192 -3.70 -19.01 -9.64
N ILE A 193 -2.64 -19.81 -9.56
CA ILE A 193 -2.72 -21.27 -9.57
C ILE A 193 -2.86 -21.80 -8.14
N SER A 194 -2.03 -21.29 -7.24
CA SER A 194 -1.99 -21.69 -5.84
C SER A 194 -1.41 -20.59 -4.96
N THR A 195 -1.63 -20.74 -3.65
CA THR A 195 -1.02 -19.95 -2.60
C THR A 195 -0.38 -20.87 -1.58
N GLY A 196 0.58 -20.35 -0.82
CA GLY A 196 1.25 -21.08 0.25
C GLY A 196 1.72 -20.14 1.34
N TYR A 197 1.80 -20.65 2.56
CA TYR A 197 2.43 -19.99 3.69
C TYR A 197 3.25 -21.02 4.47
N ASN A 198 4.24 -20.58 5.22
CA ASN A 198 5.09 -21.51 5.96
C ASN A 198 4.42 -21.99 7.27
N GLY A 199 4.60 -23.27 7.59
CA GLY A 199 4.00 -23.88 8.78
C GLY A 199 4.19 -25.40 8.85
N THR A 200 3.77 -26.01 9.96
CA THR A 200 3.81 -27.48 10.12
C THR A 200 2.89 -28.19 9.10
N PRO A 201 3.12 -29.48 8.83
CA PRO A 201 2.33 -30.23 7.86
C PRO A 201 0.86 -30.35 8.27
N ARG A 202 0.01 -30.70 7.29
CA ARG A 202 -1.41 -30.99 7.52
C ARG A 202 -1.57 -32.07 8.60
N ASN A 203 -2.60 -31.93 9.43
CA ASN A 203 -2.93 -32.84 10.53
C ASN A 203 -1.88 -32.95 11.64
N MET A 204 -0.89 -32.06 11.68
CA MET A 204 0.02 -31.88 12.81
C MET A 204 -0.40 -30.64 13.63
N PRO A 205 -0.14 -30.57 14.95
CA PRO A 205 -0.26 -29.32 15.69
C PRO A 205 0.48 -28.19 14.97
N ASN A 206 -0.11 -26.99 14.97
CA ASN A 206 0.53 -25.84 14.36
C ASN A 206 1.86 -25.52 15.07
N CYS A 207 2.81 -24.89 14.38
CA CYS A 207 4.09 -24.53 15.02
C CYS A 207 3.89 -23.59 16.23
N ASN A 208 2.94 -22.66 16.17
CA ASN A 208 2.52 -21.79 17.28
C ASN A 208 1.71 -22.51 18.38
N GLN A 209 1.44 -23.80 18.21
CA GLN A 209 0.84 -24.70 19.21
C GLN A 209 1.87 -25.74 19.70
N GLY A 210 3.17 -25.52 19.48
CA GLY A 210 4.24 -26.44 19.87
C GLY A 210 4.55 -27.54 18.85
N GLY A 211 3.96 -27.53 17.66
CA GLY A 211 4.14 -28.58 16.65
C GLY A 211 5.54 -28.70 16.02
N CYS A 212 6.46 -27.79 16.34
CA CYS A 212 7.85 -27.88 15.87
C CYS A 212 8.81 -27.50 17.00
N ALA A 213 9.49 -28.49 17.60
CA ALA A 213 10.40 -28.28 18.71
C ALA A 213 11.52 -27.27 18.37
N ARG A 214 12.12 -27.41 17.19
CA ARG A 214 13.19 -26.50 16.71
C ARG A 214 12.74 -25.05 16.60
N CYS A 215 11.52 -24.81 16.11
CA CYS A 215 11.01 -23.44 16.02
C CYS A 215 10.70 -22.84 17.39
N ASN A 216 10.31 -23.67 18.36
CA ASN A 216 9.96 -23.25 19.72
C ASN A 216 11.16 -23.20 20.69
N SER A 217 12.34 -23.73 20.31
CA SER A 217 13.51 -23.83 21.20
C SER A 217 14.33 -22.55 21.36
N GLY A 218 13.80 -21.36 21.03
CA GLY A 218 14.48 -20.06 21.23
C GLY A 218 15.73 -19.78 20.35
N ASN A 219 16.27 -20.77 19.65
CA ASN A 219 17.46 -20.61 18.80
C ASN A 219 17.26 -19.60 17.66
N SER A 220 18.33 -18.95 17.19
CA SER A 220 18.26 -18.02 16.06
C SER A 220 17.81 -18.71 14.76
N SER A 221 17.18 -17.93 13.89
CA SER A 221 16.74 -18.37 12.57
C SER A 221 17.91 -18.91 11.76
N GLY A 222 17.71 -20.03 11.05
CA GLY A 222 18.75 -20.68 10.24
C GLY A 222 19.52 -21.81 10.94
N ASN A 223 19.41 -21.95 12.27
CA ASN A 223 20.02 -23.06 12.99
C ASN A 223 19.16 -24.32 13.01
N GLY A 224 19.78 -25.50 12.87
CA GLY A 224 19.10 -26.80 12.93
C GLY A 224 18.01 -26.97 11.87
N LEU A 225 18.26 -26.55 10.62
CA LEU A 225 17.25 -26.62 9.55
C LEU A 225 16.77 -28.05 9.28
N SER A 226 17.65 -29.05 9.43
CA SER A 226 17.32 -30.47 9.24
C SER A 226 16.30 -31.01 10.26
N THR A 227 16.14 -30.37 11.42
CA THR A 227 15.17 -30.78 12.45
C THR A 227 13.89 -29.93 12.42
N CYS A 228 13.76 -29.02 11.45
CA CYS A 228 12.56 -28.23 11.25
C CYS A 228 11.44 -29.07 10.64
N LEU A 229 10.26 -29.06 11.26
CA LEU A 229 9.07 -29.72 10.71
C LEU A 229 8.23 -28.80 9.82
N CYS A 230 8.46 -27.48 9.87
CA CYS A 230 7.71 -26.55 9.06
C CYS A 230 8.12 -26.65 7.58
N LEU A 231 7.14 -26.75 6.70
CA LEU A 231 7.31 -26.47 5.27
C LEU A 231 7.39 -24.96 5.05
N HIS A 232 8.15 -24.57 4.04
CA HIS A 232 8.24 -23.21 3.54
C HIS A 232 7.02 -22.84 2.70
N ALA A 233 6.82 -21.54 2.49
CA ALA A 233 5.65 -21.05 1.75
C ALA A 233 5.70 -21.47 0.28
N GLU A 234 6.91 -21.44 -0.30
CA GLU A 234 7.21 -21.87 -1.66
C GLU A 234 6.89 -23.36 -1.84
N GLU A 235 7.30 -24.19 -0.88
CA GLU A 235 7.00 -25.62 -0.91
C GLU A 235 5.50 -25.89 -0.88
N ASN A 236 4.78 -25.25 0.04
CA ASN A 236 3.33 -25.41 0.12
C ASN A 236 2.64 -24.92 -1.16
N ALA A 237 3.06 -23.78 -1.71
CA ALA A 237 2.48 -23.26 -2.96
C ALA A 237 2.73 -24.21 -4.15
N LEU A 238 3.94 -24.80 -4.26
CA LEU A 238 4.27 -25.76 -5.32
C LEU A 238 3.52 -27.10 -5.14
N LEU A 239 3.43 -27.60 -3.90
CA LEU A 239 2.69 -28.82 -3.57
C LEU A 239 1.20 -28.67 -3.89
N GLU A 240 0.60 -27.53 -3.54
CA GLU A 240 -0.78 -27.23 -3.92
C GLU A 240 -0.92 -27.13 -5.43
N ALA A 241 -0.02 -26.40 -6.12
CA ALA A 241 -0.11 -26.23 -7.57
C ALA A 241 -0.12 -27.59 -8.29
N GLY A 242 0.74 -28.52 -7.87
CA GLY A 242 0.97 -29.75 -8.60
C GLY A 242 1.67 -29.49 -9.94
N ARG A 243 2.31 -30.54 -10.49
CA ARG A 243 3.16 -30.40 -11.67
C ARG A 243 2.41 -29.91 -12.90
N ASP A 244 1.21 -30.45 -13.16
CA ASP A 244 0.50 -30.25 -14.43
C ASP A 244 -0.06 -28.83 -14.61
N ARG A 245 -0.20 -28.07 -13.51
CA ARG A 245 -0.69 -26.68 -13.56
C ARG A 245 0.42 -25.65 -13.71
N ILE A 246 1.67 -26.05 -13.47
CA ILE A 246 2.85 -25.22 -13.70
C ILE A 246 3.33 -25.47 -15.12
N SER A 247 3.48 -24.41 -15.90
CA SER A 247 3.84 -24.50 -17.32
C SER A 247 4.61 -23.26 -17.76
N THR A 248 4.75 -23.07 -19.07
CA THR A 248 5.24 -21.80 -19.64
C THR A 248 4.47 -20.61 -19.04
N ASN A 249 5.17 -19.51 -18.81
CA ASN A 249 4.69 -18.27 -18.17
C ASN A 249 4.31 -18.39 -16.69
N SER A 250 4.70 -19.47 -16.00
CA SER A 250 4.50 -19.56 -14.56
C SER A 250 5.53 -18.72 -13.79
N ILE A 251 5.03 -17.84 -12.92
CA ILE A 251 5.80 -16.93 -12.07
C ILE A 251 5.48 -17.23 -10.61
N LEU A 252 6.52 -17.30 -9.78
CA LEU A 252 6.40 -17.44 -8.34
C LEU A 252 6.65 -16.09 -7.66
N TYR A 253 5.68 -15.66 -6.87
CA TYR A 253 5.69 -14.43 -6.11
C TYR A 253 5.82 -14.78 -4.62
N CYS A 254 6.92 -14.39 -3.95
CA CYS A 254 7.14 -14.67 -2.53
C CYS A 254 7.62 -13.44 -1.78
N ASN A 255 7.13 -13.20 -0.57
CA ASN A 255 7.56 -12.02 0.19
C ASN A 255 9.00 -12.12 0.73
N THR A 256 9.63 -13.30 0.66
CA THR A 256 11.01 -13.55 1.06
C THR A 256 11.76 -14.22 -0.08
N CYS A 257 13.05 -13.89 -0.26
CA CYS A 257 13.90 -14.60 -1.22
C CYS A 257 13.96 -16.11 -0.88
N PRO A 258 13.73 -17.02 -1.86
CA PRO A 258 13.72 -18.46 -1.60
C PRO A 258 15.07 -19.00 -1.13
N CYS A 259 15.05 -19.95 -0.19
CA CYS A 259 16.25 -20.69 0.20
C CYS A 259 16.70 -21.66 -0.90
N LEU A 260 17.90 -22.26 -0.74
CA LEU A 260 18.44 -23.19 -1.73
C LEU A 260 17.53 -24.41 -1.96
N THR A 261 16.97 -24.98 -0.89
CA THR A 261 16.08 -26.15 -0.99
C THR A 261 14.78 -25.84 -1.72
N CYS A 262 14.21 -24.63 -1.51
CA CYS A 262 13.06 -24.16 -2.27
C CYS A 262 13.44 -23.85 -3.72
N SER A 263 14.59 -23.24 -3.96
CA SER A 263 15.10 -22.90 -5.30
C SER A 263 15.23 -24.15 -6.18
N ILE A 264 15.77 -25.25 -5.64
CA ILE A 264 15.84 -26.54 -6.35
C ILE A 264 14.44 -27.04 -6.75
N LYS A 265 13.46 -26.93 -5.84
CA LYS A 265 12.07 -27.36 -6.10
C LYS A 265 11.36 -26.46 -7.12
N ILE A 266 11.64 -25.16 -7.08
CA ILE A 266 11.13 -24.16 -8.04
C ILE A 266 11.60 -24.52 -9.44
N ILE A 267 12.90 -24.79 -9.60
CA ILE A 267 13.52 -25.22 -10.86
C ILE A 267 12.84 -26.50 -11.36
N GLN A 268 12.79 -27.52 -10.50
CA GLN A 268 12.22 -28.83 -10.86
C GLN A 268 10.74 -28.76 -11.25
N SER A 269 10.00 -27.78 -10.70
CA SER A 269 8.58 -27.59 -10.99
C SER A 269 8.32 -26.86 -12.32
N GLY A 270 9.33 -26.23 -12.93
CA GLY A 270 9.20 -25.52 -14.21
C GLY A 270 8.78 -24.04 -14.10
N ILE A 271 8.96 -23.40 -12.94
CA ILE A 271 8.76 -21.95 -12.79
C ILE A 271 9.81 -21.20 -13.61
N GLN A 272 9.40 -20.13 -14.31
CA GLN A 272 10.29 -19.35 -15.20
C GLN A 272 10.80 -18.06 -14.57
N GLU A 273 10.04 -17.48 -13.64
CA GLU A 273 10.45 -16.26 -12.93
C GLU A 273 10.07 -16.34 -11.44
N VAL A 274 10.97 -15.86 -10.58
CA VAL A 274 10.76 -15.67 -9.15
C VAL A 274 10.84 -14.18 -8.85
N VAL A 275 9.77 -13.63 -8.29
CA VAL A 275 9.68 -12.24 -7.84
C VAL A 275 9.58 -12.21 -6.33
N TYR A 276 10.47 -11.45 -5.66
CA TYR A 276 10.48 -11.37 -4.20
C TYR A 276 10.64 -9.95 -3.66
N SER A 277 10.08 -9.64 -2.48
CA SER A 277 10.16 -8.28 -1.89
C SER A 277 11.32 -8.12 -0.91
N GLN A 278 11.43 -8.99 0.10
CA GLN A 278 12.46 -8.90 1.13
C GLN A 278 13.74 -9.63 0.69
N SER A 279 14.84 -8.88 0.62
CA SER A 279 16.19 -9.42 0.51
C SER A 279 16.60 -10.05 1.84
N TYR A 280 16.07 -11.23 2.11
CA TYR A 280 16.78 -12.16 2.99
C TYR A 280 18.06 -12.57 2.26
N SER A 281 19.19 -12.53 2.97
CA SER A 281 20.54 -12.83 2.46
C SER A 281 20.47 -13.90 1.38
N MET A 282 20.50 -13.45 0.12
CA MET A 282 20.40 -14.35 -1.00
C MET A 282 21.68 -15.17 -0.94
N ASP A 283 21.53 -16.45 -0.59
CA ASP A 283 22.64 -17.37 -0.64
C ASP A 283 23.14 -17.40 -2.09
N THR A 284 24.44 -17.14 -2.28
CA THR A 284 25.10 -17.16 -3.59
C THR A 284 24.77 -18.47 -4.34
N LEU A 285 24.60 -19.57 -3.60
CA LEU A 285 24.21 -20.86 -4.15
C LEU A 285 22.78 -20.86 -4.72
N SER A 286 21.80 -20.27 -4.03
CA SER A 286 20.42 -20.16 -4.54
C SER A 286 20.38 -19.38 -5.84
N TYR A 287 21.09 -18.25 -5.90
CA TYR A 287 21.20 -17.43 -7.12
C TYR A 287 21.80 -18.23 -8.27
N GLN A 288 22.96 -18.87 -8.04
CA GLN A 288 23.66 -19.66 -9.04
C GLN A 288 22.80 -20.80 -9.56
N ALA A 289 22.07 -21.50 -8.68
CA ALA A 289 21.18 -22.59 -9.07
C ALA A 289 20.04 -22.10 -9.99
N LEU A 290 19.32 -21.04 -9.59
CA LEU A 290 18.23 -20.46 -10.37
C LEU A 290 18.74 -19.95 -11.73
N ASN A 291 19.86 -19.22 -11.73
CA ASN A 291 20.45 -18.67 -12.94
C ASN A 291 20.93 -19.76 -13.91
N SER A 292 21.56 -20.83 -13.41
CA SER A 292 22.03 -21.95 -14.22
C SER A 292 20.88 -22.73 -14.88
N ALA A 293 19.70 -22.73 -14.25
CA ALA A 293 18.49 -23.33 -14.78
C ALA A 293 17.67 -22.39 -15.68
N GLY A 294 18.11 -21.14 -15.88
CA GLY A 294 17.40 -20.15 -16.69
C GLY A 294 16.15 -19.55 -15.99
N VAL A 295 16.02 -19.71 -14.67
CA VAL A 295 14.94 -19.09 -13.89
C VAL A 295 15.31 -17.65 -13.56
N LYS A 296 14.53 -16.70 -14.07
CA LYS A 296 14.75 -15.28 -13.82
C LYS A 296 14.45 -14.94 -12.36
N LEU A 297 15.38 -14.29 -11.68
CA LEU A 297 15.20 -13.84 -10.30
C LEU A 297 15.16 -12.32 -10.24
N ARG A 298 14.10 -11.75 -9.66
CA ARG A 298 13.88 -10.30 -9.60
C ARG A 298 13.39 -9.85 -8.24
N GLN A 299 14.03 -8.83 -7.69
CA GLN A 299 13.52 -8.15 -6.50
C GLN A 299 12.45 -7.13 -6.88
N TYR A 300 11.31 -7.16 -6.20
CA TYR A 300 10.26 -6.17 -6.29
C TYR A 300 10.46 -5.10 -5.21
N SER A 301 10.47 -3.84 -5.62
CA SER A 301 10.51 -2.69 -4.72
C SER A 301 9.17 -1.96 -4.77
N PRO A 302 8.42 -1.88 -3.66
CA PRO A 302 7.15 -1.16 -3.65
C PRO A 302 7.36 0.35 -3.82
N PRO A 303 6.38 1.09 -4.38
CA PRO A 303 6.44 2.54 -4.45
C PRO A 303 6.46 3.17 -3.03
N GLN A 304 7.17 4.28 -2.87
CA GLN A 304 7.24 5.01 -1.59
C GLN A 304 5.87 5.54 -1.18
N GLY A 305 5.50 5.50 0.11
CA GLY A 305 4.25 6.12 0.59
C GLY A 305 2.94 5.39 0.24
N GLY A 306 3.00 4.10 -0.08
CA GLY A 306 1.85 3.20 -0.27
C GLY A 306 2.01 2.31 -1.52
N VAL A 307 1.41 1.14 -1.65
CA VAL A 307 0.75 0.29 -0.66
C VAL A 307 1.40 -1.10 -0.80
N MET A 308 2.09 -1.52 0.26
CA MET A 308 2.37 -2.93 0.54
C MET A 308 1.10 -3.55 1.11
#